data_AF-A0A0N4VUC1-F1
#
_entry.id   AF-A0A0N4VUC1-F1
#
_cell.length_a   1.000
_cell.length_b   1.000
_cell.length_c   1.000
_cell.angle_alpha   90.00
_cell.angle_beta   90.00
_cell.angle_gamma   90.00
#
_symmetry.space_group_name_H-M   'P 1'
#
loop_
_entity.id
_entity.type
_entity.pdbx_description
1 polymer ?
#
loop_
_entity_poly.entity_id
_entity_poly.type
_entity_poly.pdbx_seq_one_letter_code
_entity_poly.pdbx_strand_id
1 'polypeptide(L)'
;MKLRHSDGDTDAQYIHKVFLVAIEDIREIRVGKNTEQLRHSDANFGELQDECLFSIIYGDDYETLDLVASCADDANIWVTGLMALTSTKYDCKPTTIAWATLRERWLGSVFDEEDPDGKGYIDQNTAVQLIRQTNPTLSITRIKNKVKVRPSVNSTFTKNIES
;
A
#
# COMPACT_ATOMS: atom_id res chain seq x y z
N MET A 1 21.29 -0.79 9.29
CA MET A 1 21.22 0.44 8.47
C MET A 1 22.18 1.47 9.06
N LYS A 2 23.14 1.97 8.28
CA LYS A 2 24.10 2.98 8.73
C LYS A 2 23.63 4.34 8.22
N LEU A 3 23.49 5.30 9.12
CA LEU A 3 23.07 6.67 8.81
C LEU A 3 24.32 7.57 8.78
N ARG A 4 24.47 8.42 7.77
CA ARG A 4 25.44 9.53 7.76
C ARG A 4 24.72 10.80 7.35
N HIS A 5 24.97 11.90 8.05
CA HIS A 5 24.62 13.24 7.62
C HIS A 5 25.85 14.16 7.78
N SER A 6 25.96 15.14 6.88
CA SER A 6 26.87 16.28 6.96
C SER A 6 26.77 16.95 8.31
N ASP A 7 27.78 16.80 9.15
CA ASP A 7 28.29 17.91 9.95
C ASP A 7 29.74 17.56 10.27
N GLY A 8 30.64 18.38 9.74
CA GLY A 8 32.04 18.36 10.14
C GLY A 8 32.13 18.96 11.53
N ASP A 9 32.03 18.12 12.56
CA ASP A 9 32.75 18.40 13.79
C ASP A 9 33.18 17.11 14.48
N THR A 10 34.38 17.20 15.02
CA THR A 10 35.13 16.06 15.55
C THR A 10 34.88 16.01 17.05
N ASP A 11 34.52 14.81 17.50
CA ASP A 11 34.62 14.33 18.88
C ASP A 11 33.40 14.56 19.81
N ALA A 12 33.15 13.53 20.62
CA ALA A 12 32.11 13.35 21.63
C ALA A 12 30.70 12.88 21.18
N GLN A 13 30.35 11.69 21.70
CA GLN A 13 29.03 11.05 21.72
C GLN A 13 28.57 10.35 20.43
N TYR A 14 28.96 9.06 20.30
CA TYR A 14 28.24 8.03 19.54
C TYR A 14 26.84 7.79 20.16
N ILE A 15 26.00 8.81 20.26
CA ILE A 15 24.57 8.59 20.37
C ILE A 15 24.18 8.18 18.96
N HIS A 16 23.75 6.93 18.80
CA HIS A 16 22.98 6.52 17.64
C HIS A 16 21.84 7.53 17.48
N LYS A 17 22.05 8.56 16.65
CA LYS A 17 21.08 9.61 16.39
C LYS A 17 19.91 8.90 15.73
N VAL A 18 18.84 8.67 16.51
CA VAL A 18 17.64 8.03 16.01
C VAL A 18 16.95 9.09 15.16
N PHE A 19 17.00 8.91 13.85
CA PHE A 19 16.20 9.72 12.94
C PHE A 19 14.79 9.17 12.93
N LEU A 20 13.84 9.98 13.37
CA LEU A 20 12.41 9.67 13.33
C LEU A 20 11.80 10.49 12.21
N VAL A 21 11.42 9.81 11.13
CA VAL A 21 10.65 10.41 10.04
C VAL A 21 9.23 9.87 10.17
N ALA A 22 8.25 10.75 10.38
CA ALA A 22 6.86 10.34 10.38
C ALA A 22 6.49 9.83 8.98
N ILE A 23 5.74 8.72 8.92
CA ILE A 23 5.28 8.19 7.62
C ILE A 23 4.53 9.28 6.85
N GLU A 24 3.76 10.12 7.56
CA GLU A 24 3.00 11.28 7.08
C GLU A 24 3.85 12.37 6.40
N ASP A 25 5.14 12.45 6.71
CA ASP A 25 6.04 13.48 6.15
C ASP A 25 6.82 12.99 4.92
N ILE A 26 6.80 11.69 4.63
CA ILE A 26 7.46 11.14 3.43
C ILE A 26 6.77 11.63 2.16
N ARG A 27 7.53 12.32 1.29
CA ARG A 27 7.07 12.81 -0.01
C ARG A 27 7.42 11.89 -1.16
N GLU A 28 8.64 11.34 -1.14
CA GLU A 28 9.20 10.57 -2.24
C GLU A 28 10.22 9.56 -1.73
N ILE A 29 10.35 8.43 -2.41
CA ILE A 29 11.37 7.41 -2.16
C ILE A 29 12.13 7.20 -3.48
N ARG A 30 13.46 7.36 -3.46
CA ARG A 30 14.33 7.25 -4.64
C ARG A 30 15.30 6.07 -4.48
N VAL A 31 15.46 5.23 -5.49
CA VAL A 31 16.36 4.06 -5.46
C VAL A 31 17.67 4.35 -6.18
N GLY A 32 18.80 3.98 -5.60
CA GLY A 32 20.13 4.21 -6.15
C GLY A 32 20.72 5.57 -5.79
N LYS A 33 21.78 5.97 -6.52
CA LYS A 33 22.56 7.19 -6.27
C LYS A 33 21.92 8.45 -6.86
N ASN A 34 20.71 8.79 -6.40
CA ASN A 34 19.98 9.95 -6.92
C ASN A 34 20.27 11.28 -6.18
N THR A 35 21.09 11.24 -5.14
CA THR A 35 21.44 12.41 -4.32
C THR A 35 22.92 12.74 -4.51
N GLU A 36 23.27 14.02 -4.33
CA GLU A 36 24.64 14.51 -4.53
C GLU A 36 25.65 13.77 -3.64
N GLN A 37 25.26 13.45 -2.40
CA GLN A 37 26.12 12.76 -1.45
C GLN A 37 26.39 11.30 -1.85
N LEU A 38 25.38 10.59 -2.36
CA LEU A 38 25.54 9.23 -2.87
C LEU A 38 26.35 9.13 -4.16
N ARG A 39 26.36 10.19 -4.99
CA ARG A 39 27.24 10.27 -6.16
C ARG A 39 28.73 10.42 -5.79
N HIS A 40 29.05 10.89 -4.60
CA HIS A 40 30.43 11.03 -4.12
C HIS A 40 30.93 9.81 -3.34
N SER A 41 30.09 8.80 -3.07
CA SER A 41 30.47 7.64 -2.25
C SER A 41 31.43 6.66 -2.93
N ASP A 42 31.62 6.77 -4.26
CA ASP A 42 32.54 5.92 -5.04
C ASP A 42 34.00 6.00 -4.52
N ALA A 43 34.37 7.07 -3.81
CA ALA A 43 35.71 7.23 -3.24
C ALA A 43 35.94 6.46 -1.92
N ASN A 44 34.88 6.02 -1.23
CA ASN A 44 34.99 5.44 0.12
C ASN A 44 34.50 3.99 0.22
N PHE A 45 33.74 3.52 -0.76
CA PHE A 45 33.13 2.19 -0.74
C PHE A 45 33.25 1.56 -2.12
N GLY A 46 34.42 0.99 -2.39
CA GLY A 46 34.56 0.04 -3.50
C GLY A 46 33.52 -1.07 -3.31
N GLU A 47 32.71 -1.32 -4.33
CA GLU A 47 31.69 -2.39 -4.41
C GLU A 47 30.36 -2.17 -3.67
N LEU A 48 29.94 -0.94 -3.41
CA LEU A 48 28.54 -0.73 -3.03
C LEU A 48 27.65 -0.87 -4.27
N GLN A 49 26.87 -1.95 -4.31
CA GLN A 49 25.84 -2.19 -5.32
C GLN A 49 24.83 -1.05 -5.24
N ASP A 50 24.58 -0.39 -6.38
CA ASP A 50 23.63 0.72 -6.48
C ASP A 50 22.23 0.29 -6.04
N GLU A 51 21.94 -1.00 -6.15
CA GLU A 51 20.70 -1.65 -5.74
C GLU A 51 20.52 -1.72 -4.21
N CYS A 52 21.56 -1.54 -3.41
CA CYS A 52 21.49 -1.50 -1.94
C CYS A 52 21.14 -0.09 -1.40
N LEU A 53 21.07 0.91 -2.28
CA LEU A 53 21.00 2.32 -1.92
C LEU A 53 19.59 2.85 -2.18
N PHE A 54 19.08 3.66 -1.27
CA PHE A 54 17.87 4.42 -1.51
C PHE A 54 17.83 5.66 -0.60
N SER A 55 16.99 6.62 -0.95
CA SER A 55 16.82 7.88 -0.23
C SER A 55 15.35 8.14 0.03
N ILE A 56 15.05 8.75 1.17
CA ILE A 56 13.71 9.22 1.53
C ILE A 56 13.73 10.74 1.49
N ILE A 57 12.80 11.33 0.73
CA ILE A 57 12.55 12.77 0.72
C ILE A 57 11.36 13.05 1.65
N TYR A 58 11.55 13.93 2.63
CA TYR A 58 10.56 14.18 3.68
C TYR A 58 10.47 15.65 4.09
N GLY A 59 9.40 16.01 4.78
CA GLY A 59 9.17 17.36 5.31
C GLY A 59 8.89 18.40 4.23
N ASP A 60 8.37 19.57 4.60
CA ASP A 60 8.05 20.67 3.66
C ASP A 60 9.28 21.22 2.93
N ASP A 61 10.46 21.13 3.55
CA ASP A 61 11.72 21.61 3.00
C ASP A 61 12.43 20.60 2.09
N TYR A 62 11.78 19.46 1.78
CA TYR A 62 12.32 18.39 0.90
C TYR A 62 13.69 17.88 1.38
N GLU A 63 13.82 17.68 2.69
CA GLU A 63 15.02 17.10 3.28
C GLU A 63 15.22 15.67 2.80
N THR A 64 16.49 15.25 2.73
CA THR A 64 16.88 13.97 2.15
C THR A 64 17.57 13.11 3.20
N LEU A 65 17.08 11.87 3.38
CA LEU A 65 17.70 10.85 4.21
C LEU A 65 18.24 9.72 3.33
N ASP A 66 19.57 9.65 3.20
CA ASP A 66 20.25 8.62 2.43
C ASP A 66 20.49 7.35 3.26
N LEU A 67 20.17 6.20 2.67
CA LEU A 67 20.13 4.92 3.34
C LEU A 67 20.90 3.86 2.56
N VAL A 68 21.65 3.06 3.31
CA VAL A 68 22.42 1.92 2.78
C VAL A 68 21.93 0.65 3.46
N ALA A 69 21.35 -0.25 2.66
CA ALA A 69 20.95 -1.58 3.07
C ALA A 69 22.12 -2.57 3.04
N SER A 70 21.95 -3.72 3.71
CA SER A 70 22.93 -4.81 3.71
C SER A 70 23.03 -5.52 2.36
N CYS A 71 21.93 -5.54 1.61
CA CYS A 71 21.81 -6.14 0.29
C CYS A 71 20.66 -5.49 -0.51
N ALA A 72 20.60 -5.80 -1.81
CA ALA A 72 19.55 -5.32 -2.70
C ALA A 72 18.15 -5.79 -2.28
N ASP A 73 18.04 -7.02 -1.75
CA ASP A 73 16.76 -7.56 -1.29
C ASP A 73 16.22 -6.77 -0.09
N ASP A 74 17.08 -6.42 0.87
CA ASP A 74 16.71 -5.58 2.01
C ASP A 74 16.25 -4.20 1.54
N ALA A 75 16.99 -3.57 0.62
CA ALA A 75 16.60 -2.29 0.03
C ALA A 75 15.21 -2.38 -0.63
N ASN A 76 14.97 -3.44 -1.42
CA ASN A 76 13.68 -3.67 -2.07
C ASN A 76 12.53 -3.86 -1.07
N ILE A 77 12.76 -4.58 0.03
CA ILE A 77 11.76 -4.75 1.10
C ILE A 77 11.39 -3.39 1.70
N TRP A 78 12.38 -2.57 2.03
CA TRP A 78 12.15 -1.23 2.59
C TRP A 78 11.41 -0.31 1.62
N VAL A 79 11.89 -0.22 0.38
CA VAL A 79 11.27 0.62 -0.66
C VAL A 79 9.82 0.19 -0.88
N THR A 80 9.57 -1.11 -1.05
CA THR A 80 8.21 -1.63 -1.27
C THR A 80 7.30 -1.37 -0.08
N GLY A 81 7.79 -1.62 1.15
CA GLY A 81 7.02 -1.39 2.37
C GLY A 81 6.68 0.08 2.59
N LEU A 82 7.65 0.97 2.41
CA LEU A 82 7.43 2.42 2.56
C LEU A 82 6.51 2.97 1.48
N MET A 83 6.66 2.55 0.21
CA MET A 83 5.74 2.92 -0.88
C MET A 83 4.30 2.47 -0.60
N ALA A 84 4.12 1.27 -0.04
CA ALA A 84 2.80 0.78 0.35
C ALA A 84 2.17 1.64 1.47
N LEU A 85 2.98 2.05 2.45
CA LEU A 85 2.52 2.91 3.56
C LEU A 85 2.18 4.32 3.08
N THR A 86 3.00 4.92 2.20
CA THR A 86 2.80 6.30 1.74
C THR A 86 1.73 6.42 0.64
N SER A 87 1.46 5.35 -0.11
CA SER A 87 0.36 5.30 -1.09
C SER A 87 -1.02 5.49 -0.44
N THR A 88 -1.15 5.32 0.88
CA THR A 88 -2.41 5.56 1.61
C THR A 88 -2.76 7.04 1.75
N LYS A 89 -1.77 7.95 1.61
CA LYS A 89 -1.96 9.41 1.74
C LYS A 89 -2.64 10.05 0.53
N TYR A 90 -2.35 9.52 -0.66
CA TYR A 90 -2.92 9.98 -1.92
C TYR A 90 -4.14 9.11 -2.24
N ASP A 91 -5.19 9.27 -1.44
CA ASP A 91 -6.56 8.78 -1.68
C ASP A 91 -6.69 7.31 -2.07
N CYS A 92 -6.17 6.42 -1.22
CA CYS A 92 -6.60 5.02 -1.18
C CYS A 92 -6.67 4.60 0.28
N LYS A 93 -7.89 4.56 0.84
CA LYS A 93 -8.19 3.86 2.09
C LYS A 93 -7.50 2.48 2.09
N PRO A 94 -7.04 1.96 3.23
CA PRO A 94 -6.29 0.70 3.30
C PRO A 94 -7.23 -0.50 3.08
N THR A 95 -7.69 -0.72 1.85
CA THR A 95 -8.21 -2.00 1.41
C THR A 95 -7.04 -2.84 0.94
N THR A 96 -6.39 -3.53 1.88
CA THR A 96 -5.52 -4.73 1.75
C THR A 96 -4.50 -4.85 0.61
N ILE A 97 -4.36 -3.89 -0.30
CA ILE A 97 -3.67 -4.10 -1.56
C ILE A 97 -3.13 -2.76 -2.06
N ALA A 98 -1.84 -2.52 -1.81
CA ALA A 98 -1.02 -1.61 -2.60
C ALA A 98 -0.98 -1.98 -4.11
N TRP A 99 -1.66 -3.06 -4.50
CA TRP A 99 -1.85 -3.61 -5.84
C TRP A 99 -3.31 -3.59 -6.31
N ALA A 100 -4.20 -2.86 -5.64
CA ALA A 100 -5.62 -2.91 -6.01
C ALA A 100 -5.79 -2.49 -7.47
N THR A 101 -6.36 -3.38 -8.28
CA THR A 101 -6.54 -3.12 -9.71
C THR A 101 -7.45 -1.89 -9.89
N LEU A 102 -7.37 -1.18 -11.03
CA LEU A 102 -8.30 -0.08 -11.33
C LEU A 102 -9.77 -0.47 -11.10
N ARG A 103 -10.08 -1.75 -11.35
CA ARG A 103 -11.37 -2.38 -11.09
C ARG A 103 -11.78 -2.36 -9.62
N GLU A 104 -10.86 -2.65 -8.70
CA GLU A 104 -11.15 -2.67 -7.26
C GLU A 104 -11.37 -1.26 -6.70
N ARG A 105 -10.59 -0.28 -7.17
CA ARG A 105 -10.81 1.14 -6.83
C ARG A 105 -12.18 1.63 -7.29
N TRP A 106 -12.53 1.36 -8.54
CA TRP A 106 -13.86 1.68 -9.07
C TRP A 106 -14.96 0.99 -8.26
N LEU A 107 -14.79 -0.29 -7.94
CA LEU A 107 -15.77 -1.04 -7.16
C LEU A 107 -15.96 -0.47 -5.75
N GLY A 108 -14.88 -0.05 -5.10
CA GLY A 108 -14.92 0.63 -3.79
C GLY A 108 -15.67 1.96 -3.85
N SER A 109 -15.38 2.80 -4.85
CA SER A 109 -16.06 4.09 -5.04
C SER A 109 -17.57 3.92 -5.21
N VAL A 110 -17.99 2.99 -6.07
CA VAL A 110 -19.42 2.71 -6.30
C VAL A 110 -20.11 2.20 -5.03
N PHE A 111 -19.38 1.47 -4.18
CA PHE A 111 -19.92 0.96 -2.93
C PHE A 111 -20.06 2.06 -1.87
N ASP A 112 -19.04 2.91 -1.72
CA ASP A 112 -19.04 4.04 -0.78
C ASP A 112 -20.15 5.06 -1.12
N GLU A 113 -20.44 5.27 -2.42
CA GLU A 113 -21.55 6.13 -2.87
C GLU A 113 -22.93 5.61 -2.44
N GLU A 114 -23.11 4.28 -2.40
CA GLU A 114 -24.39 3.63 -2.03
C GLU A 114 -24.46 3.24 -0.55
N ASP A 115 -23.41 3.51 0.22
CA ASP A 115 -23.36 3.35 1.68
C ASP A 115 -22.84 4.63 2.37
N PRO A 116 -23.55 5.76 2.23
CA PRO A 116 -23.13 7.04 2.83
C PRO A 116 -23.11 6.99 4.37
N ASP A 117 -23.87 6.08 4.96
CA ASP A 117 -23.95 5.87 6.40
C ASP A 117 -22.84 4.95 6.94
N GLY A 118 -22.04 4.33 6.07
CA GLY A 118 -20.94 3.43 6.45
C GLY A 118 -21.40 2.15 7.16
N LYS A 119 -22.53 1.57 6.76
CA LYS A 119 -23.08 0.32 7.31
C LYS A 119 -22.21 -0.90 6.98
N GLY A 120 -21.38 -0.81 5.94
CA GLY A 120 -20.54 -1.89 5.43
C GLY A 120 -21.28 -2.91 4.54
N TYR A 121 -22.53 -2.63 4.17
CA TYR A 121 -23.33 -3.48 3.28
C TYR A 121 -24.31 -2.65 2.45
N ILE A 122 -24.56 -3.11 1.22
CA ILE A 122 -25.66 -2.63 0.36
C ILE A 122 -26.75 -3.71 0.27
N ASP A 123 -28.01 -3.31 0.13
CA ASP A 123 -29.10 -4.27 0.00
C ASP A 123 -29.13 -4.92 -1.39
N GLN A 124 -29.87 -6.03 -1.48
CA GLN A 124 -29.96 -6.82 -2.71
C GLN A 124 -30.53 -6.03 -3.90
N ASN A 125 -31.49 -5.13 -3.68
CA ASN A 125 -32.09 -4.37 -4.79
C ASN A 125 -31.10 -3.35 -5.32
N THR A 126 -30.39 -2.65 -4.44
CA THR A 126 -29.32 -1.71 -4.78
C THR A 126 -28.20 -2.41 -5.55
N ALA A 127 -27.73 -3.56 -5.06
CA ALA A 127 -26.74 -4.37 -5.76
C ALA A 127 -27.20 -4.80 -7.17
N VAL A 128 -28.48 -5.18 -7.33
CA VAL A 128 -29.06 -5.54 -8.63
C VAL A 128 -29.10 -4.34 -9.58
N GLN A 129 -29.43 -3.15 -9.07
CA GLN A 129 -29.46 -1.91 -9.84
C GLN A 129 -28.06 -1.50 -10.31
N LEU A 130 -27.06 -1.51 -9.43
CA LEU A 130 -25.67 -1.19 -9.77
C LEU A 130 -25.10 -2.11 -10.87
N ILE A 131 -25.32 -3.43 -10.76
CA ILE A 131 -24.85 -4.39 -11.77
C ILE A 131 -25.53 -4.13 -13.13
N ARG A 132 -26.81 -3.78 -13.11
CA ARG A 132 -27.60 -3.46 -14.30
C ARG A 132 -27.13 -2.14 -14.95
N GLN A 133 -26.79 -1.13 -14.15
CA GLN A 133 -26.24 0.13 -14.65
C GLN A 133 -24.88 -0.07 -15.31
N THR A 134 -24.01 -0.87 -14.68
CA THR A 134 -22.68 -1.20 -15.21
C THR A 134 -22.75 -1.99 -16.52
N ASN A 135 -23.73 -2.91 -16.63
CA ASN A 135 -23.94 -3.67 -17.86
C ASN A 135 -25.46 -3.83 -18.15
N PRO A 136 -26.03 -2.92 -18.97
CA PRO A 136 -27.47 -2.92 -19.28
C PRO A 136 -27.97 -4.17 -20.02
N THR A 137 -27.06 -4.92 -20.66
CA THR A 137 -27.41 -6.12 -21.43
C THR A 137 -27.75 -7.32 -20.54
N LEU A 138 -27.39 -7.28 -19.26
CA LEU A 138 -27.70 -8.33 -18.31
C LEU A 138 -29.17 -8.31 -17.91
N SER A 139 -29.83 -9.47 -18.01
CA SER A 139 -31.21 -9.62 -17.55
C SER A 139 -31.31 -9.52 -16.02
N ILE A 140 -32.30 -8.78 -15.51
CA ILE A 140 -32.54 -8.63 -14.06
C ILE A 140 -32.62 -10.01 -13.39
N THR A 141 -33.30 -10.97 -14.02
CA THR A 141 -33.44 -12.34 -13.50
C THR A 141 -32.09 -13.01 -13.29
N ARG A 142 -31.15 -12.88 -14.23
CA ARG A 142 -29.80 -13.45 -14.12
C ARG A 142 -29.00 -12.78 -13.00
N ILE A 143 -29.13 -11.45 -12.86
CA ILE A 143 -28.47 -10.70 -11.79
C ILE A 143 -29.01 -11.12 -10.43
N LYS A 144 -30.34 -11.11 -10.25
CA LYS A 144 -30.99 -11.54 -9.00
C LYS A 144 -30.59 -12.95 -8.59
N ASN A 145 -30.52 -13.88 -9.54
CA ASN A 145 -30.09 -15.26 -9.27
C ASN A 145 -28.62 -15.39 -8.85
N LYS A 146 -27.75 -14.45 -9.28
CA LYS A 146 -26.33 -14.42 -8.88
C LYS A 146 -26.13 -13.73 -7.53
N VAL A 147 -26.89 -12.67 -7.24
CA VAL A 147 -26.83 -11.91 -5.99
C VAL A 147 -27.50 -12.65 -4.83
N LYS A 148 -28.60 -13.36 -5.10
CA LYS A 148 -29.23 -14.27 -4.15
C LYS A 148 -28.24 -15.40 -3.88
N VAL A 149 -27.39 -15.20 -2.88
CA VAL A 149 -26.39 -16.16 -2.40
C VAL A 149 -27.02 -17.54 -2.46
N ARG A 150 -26.38 -18.47 -3.18
CA ARG A 150 -26.83 -19.87 -3.18
C ARG A 150 -26.88 -20.29 -1.72
N PRO A 151 -28.01 -20.76 -1.18
CA PRO A 151 -27.98 -21.45 0.09
C PRO A 151 -26.94 -22.54 -0.09
N SER A 152 -25.91 -22.52 0.75
CA SER A 152 -24.96 -23.62 0.88
C SER A 152 -25.77 -24.91 0.87
N VAL A 153 -25.51 -25.77 -0.11
CA VAL A 153 -26.13 -27.09 -0.26
C VAL A 153 -25.64 -27.94 0.90
N ASN A 154 -26.16 -27.74 2.11
CA ASN A 154 -25.85 -28.49 3.33
C ASN A 154 -27.05 -28.47 4.31
N SER A 155 -28.28 -28.59 3.80
CA SER A 155 -29.47 -28.72 4.67
C SER A 155 -30.47 -29.77 4.17
N THR A 156 -29.99 -30.88 3.62
CA THR A 156 -30.83 -32.04 3.24
C THR A 156 -30.28 -33.37 3.75
N PHE A 157 -29.68 -33.41 4.94
CA PHE A 157 -29.37 -34.68 5.59
C PHE A 157 -29.52 -34.65 7.12
N THR A 158 -30.66 -34.17 7.62
CA THR A 158 -31.12 -34.47 9.00
C THR A 158 -32.65 -34.38 9.08
N LYS A 159 -33.35 -35.05 8.17
CA LYS A 159 -34.71 -35.54 8.42
C LYS A 159 -34.81 -36.90 7.77
N ASN A 160 -34.32 -37.91 8.48
CA ASN A 160 -34.92 -39.24 8.59
C ASN A 160 -33.92 -40.14 9.33
N ILE A 161 -34.46 -40.91 10.28
CA ILE A 161 -33.83 -41.99 11.06
C ILE A 161 -33.15 -41.53 12.36
N GLU A 162 -33.96 -41.16 13.35
CA GLU A 162 -33.81 -41.70 14.70
C GLU A 162 -35.21 -42.13 15.20
N SER A 163 -35.29 -43.44 15.50
CA SER A 163 -36.30 -44.28 16.19
C SER A 163 -37.78 -43.92 16.12
#